data_AF-A0A397ZDS4-F1
#
_entry.id   AF-A0A397ZDS4-F1
#
_cell.length_a   1.000
_cell.length_b   1.000
_cell.length_c   1.000
_cell.angle_alpha   90.00
_cell.angle_beta   90.00
_cell.angle_gamma   90.00
#
_symmetry.space_group_name_H-M   'P 1'
#
loop_
_entity.id
_entity.type
_entity.pdbx_description
1 polymer ?
#
loop_
_entity_poly.entity_id
_entity_poly.type
_entity_poly.pdbx_seq_one_letter_code
_entity_poly.pdbx_strand_id
1 'polypeptide(L)' 'RCGRRSFHIQKSRCSTCAYSRETYNWSVKTIRRKTTGTGRMRYLRNVPRRFKTSFREGTEAKPRNKAAASSA' A
#
# COMPACT_ATOMS: atom_id res chain seq x y z
N ARG A 1 -8.97 9.79 9.24
CA ARG A 1 -8.26 8.48 9.26
C ARG A 1 -8.99 7.36 8.51
N CYS A 2 -10.19 6.93 8.92
CA CYS A 2 -10.85 5.77 8.32
C CYS A 2 -11.93 6.07 7.25
N GLY A 3 -12.27 7.35 7.03
CA GLY A 3 -13.25 7.76 6.01
C GLY A 3 -14.70 7.35 6.30
N ARG A 4 -15.00 6.84 7.50
CA ARG A 4 -16.36 6.44 7.91
C ARG A 4 -17.03 7.50 8.77
N ARG A 5 -18.36 7.61 8.64
CA ARG A 5 -19.22 8.43 9.52
C ARG A 5 -19.38 7.75 10.88
N SER A 6 -18.33 7.83 11.70
CA SER A 6 -18.29 7.19 13.02
C SER A 6 -17.53 8.03 14.05
N PHE A 7 -17.40 9.33 13.78
CA PHE A 7 -16.77 10.28 14.68
C PHE A 7 -17.81 10.84 15.65
N HIS A 8 -17.56 10.70 16.95
CA HIS A 8 -18.42 11.24 17.99
C HIS A 8 -17.95 12.65 18.35
N ILE A 9 -18.81 13.65 18.15
CA ILE A 9 -18.44 15.08 18.24
C ILE A 9 -18.06 15.45 19.67
N GLN A 10 -18.91 15.17 20.67
CA GLN A 10 -18.67 15.58 22.06
C GLN A 10 -17.41 14.93 22.68
N LYS A 11 -17.12 13.68 22.31
CA LYS A 11 -16.01 12.90 22.86
C LYS A 11 -14.75 12.97 22.01
N SER A 12 -14.81 13.72 20.89
CA SER A 12 -13.74 13.85 19.91
C SER A 12 -13.06 12.52 19.51
N ARG A 13 -13.82 11.42 19.49
CA ARG A 13 -13.29 10.06 19.29
C ARG A 13 -14.08 9.32 18.22
N CYS A 14 -13.36 8.63 17.34
CA CYS A 14 -13.98 7.75 16.36
C CYS A 14 -14.24 6.36 16.94
N SER A 15 -15.46 5.83 16.89
CA SER A 15 -15.76 4.47 17.38
C SER A 15 -15.10 3.38 16.55
N THR A 16 -14.79 3.65 15.28
CA THR A 16 -14.16 2.67 14.38
C THR A 16 -12.64 2.65 14.49
N CYS A 17 -11.99 3.82 14.56
CA CYS A 17 -10.52 3.89 14.48
C CYS A 17 -9.86 4.67 15.62
N ALA A 18 -10.65 5.05 16.65
CA ALA A 18 -10.27 5.59 17.96
C ALA A 18 -9.15 6.65 18.02
N TYR A 19 -8.77 7.26 16.90
CA TYR A 19 -7.53 8.03 16.75
C TYR A 19 -6.22 7.25 17.07
N SER A 20 -6.30 6.07 17.69
CA SER A 20 -5.29 5.01 17.75
C SER A 20 -5.85 3.72 17.14
N ARG A 21 -5.01 2.87 16.54
CA ARG A 21 -5.45 1.62 15.87
C ARG A 21 -5.74 0.49 16.86
N GLU A 22 -6.47 0.79 17.94
CA GLU A 22 -6.93 -0.25 18.86
C GLU A 22 -7.85 -1.20 18.08
N THR A 23 -7.41 -2.45 18.00
CA THR A 23 -8.15 -3.53 17.34
C THR A 23 -8.58 -4.50 18.42
N TYR A 24 -9.87 -4.81 18.43
CA TYR A 24 -10.41 -5.83 19.32
C TYR A 24 -10.34 -7.19 18.62
N ASN A 25 -9.60 -8.14 19.20
CA ASN A 25 -9.32 -9.44 18.58
C ASN A 25 -10.55 -10.34 18.43
N TRP A 26 -11.62 -10.08 19.18
CA TRP A 26 -12.87 -10.82 19.07
C TRP A 26 -13.67 -10.51 17.78
N SER A 27 -13.39 -9.39 17.09
CA SER A 27 -14.13 -8.99 15.89
C SER A 27 -13.37 -9.33 14.59
N VAL A 28 -13.34 -10.61 14.23
CA VAL A 28 -12.63 -11.13 13.04
C VAL A 28 -13.01 -10.39 11.75
N LYS A 29 -14.31 -10.13 11.52
CA LYS A 29 -14.81 -9.42 10.34
C LYS A 29 -14.28 -7.99 10.26
N THR A 30 -14.17 -7.32 11.39
CA THR A 30 -13.66 -5.94 11.46
C THR A 30 -12.16 -5.90 11.19
N ILE A 31 -11.42 -6.88 11.70
CA ILE A 31 -9.99 -7.05 11.41
C ILE A 31 -9.79 -7.24 9.91
N ARG A 32 -10.51 -8.17 9.27
CA ARG A 32 -10.39 -8.43 7.83
C ARG A 32 -10.69 -7.21 6.95
N ARG A 33 -11.63 -6.35 7.35
CA ARG A 33 -11.96 -5.12 6.60
C ARG A 33 -10.88 -4.03 6.71
N LYS A 34 -10.07 -4.03 7.77
CA LYS A 34 -9.11 -2.97 8.09
C LYS A 34 -7.64 -3.38 7.97
N THR A 35 -7.37 -4.68 7.89
CA THR A 35 -6.01 -5.22 7.81
C THR A 35 -5.25 -4.66 6.61
N THR A 36 -3.94 -4.58 6.73
CA THR A 36 -3.06 -4.24 5.61
C THR A 36 -3.30 -5.24 4.47
N GLY A 37 -3.56 -4.76 3.26
CA GLY A 37 -3.97 -5.63 2.15
C GLY A 37 -5.21 -5.16 1.39
N THR A 38 -6.17 -4.54 2.08
CA THR A 38 -7.48 -4.19 1.49
C THR A 38 -7.50 -2.87 0.72
N GLY A 39 -6.43 -2.07 0.79
CA GLY A 39 -6.35 -0.76 0.15
C GLY A 39 -5.36 -0.71 -1.02
N ARG A 40 -5.05 0.50 -1.50
CA ARG A 40 -4.17 0.73 -2.66
C ARG A 40 -2.76 0.16 -2.53
N MET A 41 -2.25 -0.06 -1.30
CA MET A 41 -0.90 -0.58 -1.01
C MET A 41 0.21 0.03 -1.91
N ARG A 42 0.18 1.36 -2.12
CA ARG A 42 1.00 2.03 -3.14
C ARG A 42 2.49 1.68 -3.05
N TYR A 43 3.02 1.57 -1.84
CA TYR A 43 4.40 1.16 -1.58
C TYR A 43 4.55 -0.36 -1.58
N LEU A 44 3.83 -1.04 -0.67
CA LEU A 44 3.95 -2.48 -0.43
C LEU A 44 3.64 -3.36 -1.65
N ARG A 45 2.89 -2.87 -2.65
CA ARG A 45 2.64 -3.64 -3.88
C ARG A 45 3.88 -3.72 -4.78
N ASN A 46 4.71 -2.68 -4.78
CA ASN A 46 5.91 -2.61 -5.61
C ASN A 46 7.11 -3.30 -4.96
N VAL A 47 7.14 -3.35 -3.63
CA VAL A 47 8.26 -3.92 -2.86
C VAL A 47 8.50 -5.40 -3.21
N PRO A 48 7.52 -6.32 -3.14
CA PRO A 48 7.71 -7.72 -3.55
C PRO A 48 8.13 -7.87 -5.02
N ARG A 49 7.67 -6.97 -5.90
CA ARG A 49 8.06 -6.98 -7.31
C ARG A 49 9.55 -6.66 -7.48
N ARG A 50 10.07 -5.70 -6.70
CA ARG A 50 11.50 -5.37 -6.67
C ARG A 50 12.33 -6.46 -6.01
N PHE A 51 11.86 -7.06 -4.92
CA PHE A 51 12.50 -8.21 -4.27
C PHE A 51 12.69 -9.38 -5.24
N LYS A 52 11.69 -9.69 -6.08
CA LYS A 52 11.79 -10.75 -7.11
C LYS A 52 12.87 -10.48 -8.16
N THR A 53 13.26 -9.22 -8.35
CA THR A 53 14.34 -8.83 -9.28
C THR A 53 15.61 -8.42 -8.52
N SER A 54 15.77 -8.84 -7.26
CA SER A 54 16.91 -8.50 -6.39
C SER A 54 17.22 -7.01 -6.36
N PHE A 55 16.18 -6.18 -6.37
CA PHE A 55 16.24 -4.71 -6.41
C PHE A 55 17.00 -4.09 -7.59
N ARG A 56 17.44 -4.91 -8.57
CA ARG A 56 18.29 -4.48 -9.69
C ARG A 56 19.55 -3.73 -9.23
N GLU A 57 20.08 -4.09 -8.07
CA GLU A 57 21.34 -3.56 -7.59
C GLU A 57 22.48 -4.23 -8.38
N GLY A 58 23.48 -3.46 -8.82
CA GLY A 58 24.67 -3.97 -9.52
C GLY A 58 24.54 -4.18 -11.04
N THR A 59 23.44 -3.79 -11.68
CA THR A 59 23.34 -3.78 -13.16
C THR A 59 23.65 -2.40 -13.72
N GLU A 60 24.78 -2.21 -14.40
CA GLU A 60 24.98 -1.07 -15.29
C GLU A 60 24.05 -1.20 -16.51
N ALA A 61 23.29 -0.15 -16.80
CA ALA A 61 22.44 -0.13 -17.98
C ALA A 61 23.34 -0.15 -19.22
N LYS A 62 23.25 -1.22 -20.02
CA LYS A 62 23.98 -1.31 -21.29
C LYS A 62 23.63 -0.08 -22.15
N PRO A 63 24.61 0.61 -22.75
CA PRO A 63 24.34 1.80 -23.55
C PRO A 63 23.31 1.48 -24.63
N ARG A 64 22.27 2.33 -24.73
CA ARG A 64 21.24 2.22 -25.76
C ARG A 64 21.89 2.51 -27.13
N ASN A 65 22.23 1.46 -27.87
CA ASN A 65 22.50 1.61 -29.30
C ASN A 65 21.20 2.11 -29.96
N LYS A 66 21.23 3.29 -30.58
CA LYS A 66 20.10 3.78 -31.36
C LYS A 66 19.81 2.73 -32.44
N ALA A 67 18.63 2.11 -32.39
CA ALA A 67 18.17 1.30 -33.50
C ALA A 67 18.11 2.21 -34.74
N ALA A 68 18.69 1.76 -35.85
CA ALA A 68 18.57 2.45 -37.13
C ALA A 68 17.08 2.62 -37.45
N ALA A 69 16.70 3.82 -37.87
CA ALA A 69 15.34 4.12 -38.28
C ALA A 69 14.91 3.10 -39.35
N SER A 70 13.75 2.47 -39.14
CA SER A 70 13.12 1.64 -40.17
C SER A 70 12.85 2.53 -41.38
N SER A 71 13.48 2.24 -42.51
CA SER A 71 13.25 2.96 -43.77
C SER A 71 11.91 2.54 -44.38
N ALA A 72 11.11 3.58 -44.70
CA ALA A 72 9.92 3.67 -45.55
C ALA A 72 8.81 2.62 -45.36
#